data_AF-A0A526Z5Z5-F1
#
_entry.id   AF-A0A526Z5Z5-F1
#
_cell.length_a   1.000
_cell.length_b   1.000
_cell.length_c   1.000
_cell.angle_alpha   90.00
_cell.angle_beta   90.00
_cell.angle_gamma   90.00
#
_symmetry.space_group_name_H-M   'P 1'
#
loop_
_entity.id
_entity.type
_entity.pdbx_description
1 polymer ?
#
loop_
_entity_poly.entity_id
_entity_poly.type
_entity_poly.pdbx_seq_one_letter_code
_entity_poly.pdbx_strand_id
1 'polypeptide(L)'
;MYLLDSQALRQQRALNRLHSVIILIGLMALAAWTGYVISGSDGIVLGLILSGIALLVGSTSGGALFRQDGAIVVDRHSDPGLVMLIAELARRAGLPRAPTLH
;
A
#
# COMPACT_ATOMS: atom_id res chain seq x y z
N MET A 1 19.62 -18.49 -13.96
CA MET A 1 19.41 -17.08 -14.34
C MET A 1 17.92 -16.90 -14.60
N TYR A 2 17.14 -16.56 -13.56
CA TYR A 2 15.69 -16.36 -13.69
C TYR A 2 15.51 -14.99 -14.34
N LEU A 3 15.35 -14.94 -15.67
CA LEU A 3 14.92 -13.73 -16.36
C LEU A 3 13.51 -13.43 -15.83
N LEU A 4 13.40 -12.52 -14.85
CA LEU A 4 12.10 -11.98 -14.50
C LEU A 4 11.53 -11.37 -15.78
N ASP A 5 10.48 -11.99 -16.31
CA ASP A 5 9.84 -11.50 -17.51
C ASP A 5 9.29 -10.10 -17.24
N SER A 6 9.99 -9.11 -17.80
CA SER A 6 9.63 -7.71 -17.68
C SER A 6 8.23 -7.40 -18.23
N GLN A 7 7.72 -8.25 -19.14
CA GLN A 7 6.35 -8.17 -19.63
C GLN A 7 5.36 -8.61 -18.56
N ALA A 8 5.57 -9.79 -17.96
CA ALA A 8 4.78 -10.28 -16.84
C ALA A 8 4.74 -9.28 -15.67
N LEU A 9 5.88 -8.67 -15.32
CA LEU A 9 5.94 -7.65 -14.26
C LEU A 9 5.14 -6.38 -14.61
N ARG A 10 5.17 -5.92 -15.86
CA ARG A 10 4.38 -4.76 -16.31
C ARG A 10 2.89 -5.07 -16.26
N GLN A 11 2.51 -6.25 -16.72
CA GLN A 11 1.12 -6.71 -16.67
C GLN A 11 0.62 -6.80 -15.23
N GLN A 12 1.40 -7.38 -14.32
CA GLN A 12 1.03 -7.48 -12.91
C GLN A 12 0.92 -6.11 -12.24
N ARG A 13 1.81 -5.15 -12.55
CA ARG A 13 1.68 -3.76 -12.06
C ARG A 13 0.41 -3.09 -12.58
N ALA A 14 0.04 -3.32 -13.84
CA ALA A 14 -1.19 -2.79 -14.41
C ALA A 14 -2.43 -3.38 -13.72
N LEU A 15 -2.47 -4.69 -13.51
CA LEU A 15 -3.54 -5.37 -12.78
C LEU A 15 -3.64 -4.88 -11.33
N ASN A 16 -2.51 -4.72 -10.64
CA ASN A 16 -2.51 -4.18 -9.28
C ASN A 16 -3.06 -2.76 -9.23
N ARG A 17 -2.65 -1.89 -10.17
CA ARG A 17 -3.18 -0.52 -10.25
C ARG A 17 -4.68 -0.53 -10.52
N LEU A 18 -5.15 -1.37 -11.44
CA LEU A 18 -6.57 -1.51 -11.72
C LEU A 18 -7.33 -1.95 -10.47
N HIS A 19 -6.82 -2.96 -9.76
CA HIS A 19 -7.43 -3.46 -8.54
C HIS A 19 -7.50 -2.39 -7.45
N SER A 20 -6.41 -1.65 -7.23
CA SER A 20 -6.40 -0.52 -6.29
C SER A 20 -7.40 0.57 -6.69
N VAL A 21 -7.48 0.93 -7.98
CA VAL A 21 -8.46 1.91 -8.47
C VAL A 21 -9.90 1.43 -8.23
N ILE A 22 -10.20 0.16 -8.49
CA ILE A 22 -11.53 -0.42 -8.24
C ILE A 22 -11.88 -0.35 -6.76
N ILE A 23 -10.95 -0.71 -5.88
CA ILE A 23 -11.16 -0.64 -4.42
C ILE A 23 -11.44 0.82 -4.00
N LEU A 24 -10.65 1.78 -4.47
CA LEU A 24 -10.83 3.20 -4.13
C LEU A 24 -12.18 3.72 -4.60
N ILE A 25 -12.59 3.39 -5.82
CA ILE A 25 -13.92 3.74 -6.36
C ILE A 25 -15.01 3.10 -5.50
N GLY A 26 -14.87 1.82 -5.12
CA GLY A 26 -15.83 1.13 -4.25
C GLY A 26 -15.98 1.80 -2.88
N LEU A 27 -14.86 2.21 -2.27
CA LEU A 27 -14.87 2.94 -1.00
C LEU A 27 -15.54 4.31 -1.11
N MET A 28 -15.24 5.08 -2.16
CA MET A 28 -15.89 6.37 -2.40
C MET A 28 -17.39 6.22 -2.68
N ALA A 29 -17.79 5.19 -3.45
CA ALA A 29 -19.18 4.88 -3.72
C ALA A 29 -19.93 4.49 -2.43
N LEU A 30 -19.29 3.71 -1.55
CA LEU A 30 -19.87 3.35 -0.26
C LEU A 30 -20.03 4.59 0.64
N ALA A 31 -19.05 5.48 0.69
CA ALA A 31 -19.12 6.73 1.45
C ALA A 31 -20.21 7.68 0.91
N ALA A 32 -20.36 7.75 -0.42
CA ALA A 32 -21.44 8.49 -1.06
C ALA A 32 -22.81 7.89 -0.70
N TRP A 33 -22.92 6.57 -0.70
CA TRP A 33 -24.15 5.86 -0.33
C TRP A 33 -24.53 6.07 1.13
N THR A 34 -23.58 5.98 2.05
CA THR A 34 -23.85 6.24 3.48
C THR A 34 -24.24 7.70 3.70
N GLY A 35 -23.56 8.64 3.03
CA GLY A 35 -23.94 10.05 3.02
C GLY A 35 -25.38 10.24 2.51
N TYR A 36 -25.74 9.59 1.40
CA TYR A 36 -27.09 9.63 0.85
C TYR A 36 -28.16 9.16 1.83
N VAL A 37 -27.91 8.05 2.54
CA VAL A 37 -28.85 7.50 3.52
C VAL A 37 -29.06 8.47 4.69
N ILE A 38 -28.03 9.22 5.09
CA ILE A 38 -28.10 10.14 6.24
C ILE A 38 -28.75 11.48 5.87
N SER A 39 -28.39 12.05 4.72
CA SER A 39 -28.71 13.45 4.38
C SER A 39 -29.32 13.63 2.98
N GLY A 40 -29.73 12.55 2.31
CA GLY A 40 -30.26 12.61 0.95
C GLY A 40 -29.20 13.02 -0.08
N SER A 41 -29.61 13.71 -1.14
CA SER A 41 -28.71 14.10 -2.25
C SER A 41 -27.49 14.90 -1.80
N ASP A 42 -27.64 15.78 -0.81
CA ASP A 42 -26.53 16.61 -0.31
C ASP A 42 -25.48 15.77 0.42
N GLY A 43 -25.91 14.66 1.02
CA GLY A 43 -25.03 13.70 1.68
C GLY A 43 -24.08 12.99 0.72
N ILE A 44 -24.44 12.83 -0.55
CA ILE A 44 -23.54 12.26 -1.57
C ILE A 44 -22.31 13.15 -1.75
N VAL A 45 -22.52 14.47 -1.87
CA VAL A 45 -21.44 15.43 -2.08
C VAL A 45 -20.52 15.45 -0.86
N LEU A 46 -21.08 15.51 0.34
CA LEU A 46 -20.31 15.46 1.59
C LEU A 46 -19.55 14.13 1.74
N GLY A 47 -20.18 12.99 1.45
CA GLY A 47 -19.54 11.68 1.52
C GLY A 47 -18.36 11.54 0.56
N LEU A 48 -18.48 12.07 -0.66
CA LEU A 48 -17.39 12.12 -1.64
C LEU A 48 -16.26 13.05 -1.20
N ILE A 49 -16.56 14.22 -0.67
CA ILE A 49 -15.54 15.16 -0.17
C ILE A 49 -14.79 14.53 1.01
N LEU A 50 -15.51 14.01 2.00
CA LEU A 50 -14.91 13.40 3.20
C LEU A 50 -14.06 12.18 2.87
N SER A 51 -14.56 11.29 2.01
CA SER A 51 -13.76 10.13 1.55
C SER A 51 -12.55 10.56 0.71
N GLY A 52 -12.69 11.57 -0.15
CA GLY A 52 -11.56 12.14 -0.90
C GLY A 52 -10.47 12.68 0.04
N ILE A 53 -10.85 13.46 1.06
CA ILE A 53 -9.92 13.94 2.09
C ILE A 53 -9.28 12.76 2.84
N ALA A 54 -10.08 11.78 3.27
CA ALA A 54 -9.59 10.61 4.00
C ALA A 54 -8.58 9.79 3.17
N LEU A 55 -8.78 9.67 1.86
CA LEU A 55 -7.85 8.98 0.96
C LEU A 55 -6.56 9.77 0.77
N LEU A 56 -6.65 11.10 0.61
CA LEU A 56 -5.48 11.96 0.49
C LEU A 56 -4.64 11.93 1.78
N VAL A 57 -5.28 12.06 2.94
CA VAL A 57 -4.61 12.00 4.25
C VAL A 57 -4.08 10.59 4.52
N GLY A 58 -4.87 9.54 4.31
CA GLY A 58 -4.48 8.15 4.57
C GLY A 58 -3.37 7.63 3.66
N SER A 59 -3.19 8.23 2.47
CA SER A 59 -2.07 7.89 1.59
C SER A 59 -0.70 8.36 2.10
N THR A 60 -0.66 9.20 3.14
CA THR A 60 0.57 9.73 3.71
C THR A 60 1.30 8.67 4.57
N SER A 61 2.24 7.98 3.93
CA SER A 61 3.29 7.16 4.53
C SER A 61 2.85 5.99 5.41
N GLY A 62 2.97 4.77 4.88
CA GLY A 62 2.97 3.56 5.70
C GLY A 62 3.94 3.66 6.88
N GLY A 63 5.08 4.35 6.74
CA GLY A 63 6.06 4.54 7.82
C GLY A 63 5.56 5.29 9.06
N ALA A 64 4.61 6.22 8.93
CA ALA A 64 4.03 6.91 10.09
C ALA A 64 3.03 6.02 10.84
N LEU A 65 2.21 5.27 10.10
CA LEU A 65 1.23 4.31 10.64
C LEU A 65 1.89 3.07 11.26
N PHE A 66 2.91 2.50 10.61
CA PHE A 66 3.66 1.35 11.16
C PHE A 66 4.32 1.66 12.51
N ARG A 67 4.77 2.91 12.71
CA ARG A 67 5.32 3.34 14.01
C ARG A 67 4.25 3.46 15.11
N GLN A 68 2.99 3.70 14.74
CA GLN A 68 1.87 3.80 15.69
C GLN A 68 1.34 2.41 16.08
N ASP A 69 1.37 1.44 15.16
CA ASP A 69 0.93 0.06 15.40
C ASP A 69 2.02 -0.85 15.99
N GLY A 70 3.13 -0.27 16.45
CA GLY A 70 4.19 -1.02 17.14
C GLY A 70 5.09 -1.85 16.23
N ALA A 71 5.21 -1.51 14.94
CA ALA A 71 6.21 -2.13 14.07
C ALA A 71 7.62 -1.85 14.61
N ILE A 72 8.31 -2.92 15.01
CA ILE A 72 9.67 -2.88 15.52
C ILE A 72 10.59 -3.19 14.36
N VAL A 73 11.55 -2.29 14.10
CA VAL A 73 12.64 -2.53 13.14
C VAL A 73 13.26 -3.88 13.43
N VAL A 74 13.17 -4.80 12.47
CA VAL A 74 13.80 -6.11 12.57
C VAL A 74 15.30 -5.91 12.37
N ASP A 75 16.02 -5.70 13.46
CA ASP A 75 17.47 -5.59 13.46
C ASP A 75 18.11 -6.98 13.30
N ARG A 76 19.38 -7.02 12.91
CA ARG A 76 20.19 -8.23 12.78
C ARG A 76 20.18 -9.10 14.05
N HIS A 77 19.94 -8.50 15.22
CA HIS A 77 19.82 -9.20 16.49
C HIS A 77 18.47 -9.91 16.69
N SER A 78 17.40 -9.44 16.05
CA SER A 78 16.04 -9.97 16.22
C SER A 78 15.79 -11.21 15.36
N ASP A 79 16.27 -11.20 14.11
CA ASP A 79 16.26 -12.37 13.23
C ASP A 79 17.46 -12.33 12.26
N PRO A 80 18.62 -12.89 12.66
CA PRO A 80 19.82 -12.88 11.82
C PRO A 80 19.65 -13.68 10.54
N GLY A 81 18.78 -14.71 10.55
CA GLY A 81 18.51 -15.54 9.38
C GLY A 81 17.79 -14.77 8.29
N LEU A 82 16.74 -14.03 8.65
CA LEU A 82 15.98 -13.21 7.72
C LEU A 82 16.83 -12.07 7.14
N VAL A 83 17.60 -11.37 7.97
CA VAL A 83 18.50 -10.31 7.49
C VAL A 83 19.55 -10.87 6.52
N MET A 84 20.10 -12.05 6.79
CA MET A 84 21.07 -12.69 5.91
C MET A 84 20.43 -13.18 4.60
N LEU A 85 19.21 -13.71 4.66
CA LEU A 85 18.44 -14.12 3.49
C LEU A 85 18.16 -12.93 2.57
N ILE A 86 17.71 -11.80 3.12
CA ILE A 86 17.45 -10.58 2.34
C ILE A 86 18.75 -9.99 1.80
N ALA A 87 19.84 -10.01 2.55
CA ALA A 87 21.13 -9.57 2.07
C ALA A 87 21.63 -10.42 0.89
N GLU A 88 21.44 -11.74 0.95
CA GLU A 88 21.76 -12.66 -0.13
C GLU A 88 20.86 -12.44 -1.35
N LEU A 89 19.55 -12.26 -1.15
CA LEU A 89 18.61 -11.92 -2.22
C LEU A 89 18.94 -10.58 -2.89
N ALA A 90 19.25 -9.54 -2.10
CA ALA A 90 19.63 -8.23 -2.61
C ALA A 90 20.93 -8.28 -3.42
N ARG A 91 21.91 -9.05 -2.93
CA ARG A 91 23.17 -9.28 -3.65
C ARG A 91 22.94 -9.98 -4.98
N ARG A 92 22.11 -11.03 -5.00
CA ARG A 92 21.76 -11.77 -6.23
C ARG A 92 20.95 -10.94 -7.22
N ALA A 93 20.14 -10.01 -6.72
CA ALA A 93 19.37 -9.07 -7.53
C ALA A 93 20.18 -7.87 -8.03
N GLY A 94 21.45 -7.72 -7.62
CA GLY A 94 22.28 -6.57 -8.00
C GLY A 94 21.81 -5.24 -7.39
N LEU A 95 21.07 -5.29 -6.28
CA LEU A 95 20.56 -4.09 -5.62
C LEU A 95 21.72 -3.38 -4.86
N PRO A 96 21.84 -2.05 -4.97
CA PRO A 96 22.94 -1.29 -4.36
C PRO A 96 22.90 -1.32 -2.82
N ARG A 97 21.74 -1.60 -2.21
CA ARG A 97 21.60 -1.80 -0.76
C ARG A 97 20.43 -2.75 -0.48
N ALA A 98 20.59 -3.61 0.53
CA ALA A 98 19.49 -4.43 1.01
C ALA A 98 18.40 -3.54 1.65
N PRO A 99 17.11 -3.79 1.39
CA PRO A 99 16.02 -3.03 1.98
C PRO A 99 16.00 -3.21 3.50
N THR A 100 15.69 -2.13 4.22
CA THR A 100 15.51 -2.17 5.68
C THR A 100 14.17 -2.80 6.03
N LEU A 101 14.19 -3.76 6.95
CA LEU A 101 12.99 -4.41 7.47
C LEU A 101 12.45 -3.57 8.63
N HIS A 102 11.18 -3.21 8.55
CA HIS A 102 10.43 -2.47 9.56
C HIS A 102 9.27 -3.32 10.06
#